data_AF-A0A520JLF2-F1
#
_entry.id   AF-A0A520JLF2-F1
#
_cell.length_a   1.000
_cell.length_b   1.000
_cell.length_c   1.000
_cell.angle_alpha   90.00
_cell.angle_beta   90.00
_cell.angle_gamma   90.00
#
_symmetry.space_group_name_H-M   'P 1'
#
loop_
_entity.id
_entity.type
_entity.pdbx_description
1 polymer ?
#
loop_
_entity_poly.entity_id
_entity_poly.type
_entity_poly.pdbx_seq_one_letter_code
_entity_poly.pdbx_strand_id
1 'polypeptide(L)'
;MIAQVDLLLRGGAIGLLMLAAVVFARAPASLPSRFGLALTLCTVVGTLAGLPHAPTAIDPLLDLSASAAIPLFWLFARAWFDDAFRPKPVDMALAATFLGGTLYAGLQGRGLAAPIRGLDIAVYLAGMAFAIHAQWLAWRNRQGDLVEPRRQARTVFVVSVGLIILWLLGSEIVGRATDELAAQQPQ
;
A
#
# COMPACT_ATOMS: atom_id res chain seq x y z
N MET A 1 22.26 -15.07 9.89
CA MET A 1 21.09 -15.93 9.57
C MET A 1 19.84 -15.11 9.30
N ILE A 2 19.28 -14.35 10.27
CA ILE A 2 18.04 -13.58 10.05
C ILE A 2 18.13 -12.60 8.88
N ALA A 3 19.21 -11.80 8.80
CA ALA A 3 19.41 -10.85 7.69
C ALA A 3 19.54 -11.53 6.31
N GLN A 4 20.08 -12.74 6.24
CA GLN A 4 20.22 -13.49 4.98
C GLN A 4 18.87 -14.03 4.52
N VAL A 5 18.03 -14.48 5.47
CA VAL A 5 16.66 -14.91 5.19
C VAL A 5 15.81 -13.71 4.72
N ASP A 6 15.91 -12.55 5.37
CA ASP A 6 15.22 -11.33 4.95
C ASP A 6 15.60 -10.93 3.51
N LEU A 7 16.90 -10.92 3.20
CA LEU A 7 17.38 -10.60 1.86
C LEU A 7 16.87 -11.59 0.79
N LEU A 8 16.86 -12.89 1.10
CA LEU A 8 16.35 -13.92 0.21
C LEU A 8 14.84 -13.79 -0.02
N LEU A 9 14.07 -13.50 1.03
CA LEU A 9 12.63 -13.26 0.94
C LEU A 9 12.30 -12.00 0.14
N ARG A 10 13.05 -10.91 0.33
CA ARG A 10 12.92 -9.69 -0.48
C ARG A 10 13.23 -9.95 -1.94
N GLY A 11 14.32 -10.67 -2.24
CA GLY A 11 14.67 -11.05 -3.61
C GLY A 11 13.58 -11.89 -4.28
N GLY A 12 13.04 -12.88 -3.57
CA GLY A 12 11.91 -13.68 -4.03
C GLY A 12 10.64 -12.84 -4.26
N ALA A 13 10.31 -11.94 -3.34
CA ALA A 13 9.18 -11.03 -3.46
C ALA A 13 9.33 -10.10 -4.68
N ILE A 14 10.50 -9.50 -4.88
CA ILE A 14 10.81 -8.68 -6.06
C ILE A 14 10.63 -9.50 -7.34
N GLY A 15 11.15 -10.74 -7.39
CA GLY A 15 10.98 -11.63 -8.54
C GLY A 15 9.51 -11.91 -8.87
N LEU A 16 8.70 -12.23 -7.86
CA LEU A 16 7.26 -12.46 -8.02
C LEU A 16 6.50 -11.19 -8.43
N LEU A 17 6.87 -10.03 -7.88
CA LEU A 17 6.27 -8.74 -8.24
C LEU A 17 6.63 -8.34 -9.68
N MET A 18 7.86 -8.61 -10.12
CA MET A 18 8.28 -8.38 -11.50
C MET A 18 7.53 -9.30 -12.47
N LEU A 19 7.33 -10.57 -12.10
CA LEU A 19 6.48 -11.48 -12.88
C LEU A 19 5.04 -10.96 -12.96
N ALA A 20 4.47 -10.51 -11.83
CA ALA A 20 3.14 -9.91 -11.80
C ALA A 20 3.05 -8.65 -12.65
N ALA A 21 4.07 -7.79 -12.63
CA ALA A 21 4.16 -6.60 -13.48
C ALA A 21 4.14 -7.00 -14.97
N VAL A 22 4.88 -8.03 -15.38
CA VAL A 22 4.84 -8.55 -16.76
C VAL A 22 3.45 -9.09 -17.12
N VAL A 23 2.78 -9.80 -16.20
CA VAL A 23 1.40 -10.30 -16.40
C VAL A 23 0.43 -9.15 -16.60
N PHE A 24 0.50 -8.10 -15.79
CA PHE A 24 -0.34 -6.91 -15.97
C PHE A 24 0.00 -6.16 -17.26
N ALA A 25 1.28 -5.98 -17.58
CA ALA A 25 1.72 -5.31 -18.81
C ALA A 25 1.25 -6.03 -20.09
N ARG A 26 1.11 -7.37 -20.05
CA ARG A 26 0.58 -8.17 -21.17
C ARG A 26 -0.94 -8.30 -21.17
N ALA A 27 -1.62 -7.97 -20.08
CA ALA A 27 -3.07 -8.01 -20.03
C ALA A 27 -3.68 -6.92 -20.93
N PRO A 28 -4.92 -7.10 -21.42
CA PRO A 28 -5.60 -6.06 -22.19
C PRO A 28 -5.58 -4.72 -21.47
N ALA A 29 -5.36 -3.64 -22.23
CA ALA A 29 -5.25 -2.27 -21.74
C ALA A 29 -6.57 -1.82 -21.08
N SER A 30 -6.69 -2.15 -19.82
CA SER A 30 -7.86 -1.94 -18.97
C SER A 30 -7.41 -1.21 -17.70
N LEU A 31 -8.31 -0.44 -17.09
CA LEU A 31 -8.02 0.27 -15.85
C LEU A 31 -7.42 -0.64 -14.74
N PRO A 32 -7.95 -1.85 -14.51
CA PRO A 32 -7.42 -2.72 -13.46
C PRO A 32 -6.01 -3.22 -13.78
N SER A 33 -5.69 -3.47 -15.05
CA SER A 33 -4.34 -3.81 -15.48
C SER A 33 -3.35 -2.66 -15.23
N ARG A 34 -3.74 -1.41 -15.56
CA ARG A 34 -2.89 -0.23 -15.36
C ARG A 34 -2.61 0.05 -13.88
N PHE A 35 -3.63 -0.01 -13.03
CA PHE A 35 -3.45 0.16 -11.59
C PHE A 35 -2.68 -0.99 -10.96
N GLY A 36 -2.91 -2.23 -11.40
CA GLY A 36 -2.16 -3.40 -10.94
C GLY A 36 -0.68 -3.31 -11.32
N LEU A 37 -0.37 -2.89 -12.55
CA LEU A 37 1.00 -2.63 -12.98
C LEU A 37 1.65 -1.53 -12.14
N ALA A 38 1.00 -0.37 -12.00
CA ALA A 38 1.53 0.73 -11.20
C ALA A 38 1.77 0.31 -9.74
N LEU A 39 0.82 -0.40 -9.13
CA LEU A 39 0.94 -0.97 -7.79
C LEU A 39 2.17 -1.87 -7.68
N THR A 40 2.30 -2.84 -8.57
CA THR A 40 3.43 -3.80 -8.53
C THR A 40 4.78 -3.09 -8.67
N LEU A 41 4.89 -2.11 -9.56
CA LEU A 41 6.12 -1.34 -9.76
C LEU A 41 6.46 -0.48 -8.53
N CYS A 42 5.48 0.21 -7.96
CA CYS A 42 5.65 0.98 -6.72
C CYS A 42 6.10 0.08 -5.57
N THR A 43 5.52 -1.12 -5.44
CA THR A 43 5.94 -2.09 -4.42
C THR A 43 7.36 -2.59 -4.67
N VAL A 44 7.77 -2.85 -5.91
CA VAL A 44 9.17 -3.20 -6.24
C VAL A 44 10.11 -2.09 -5.81
N VAL A 45 9.81 -0.84 -6.19
CA VAL A 45 10.61 0.33 -5.78
C VAL A 45 10.69 0.44 -4.27
N GLY A 46 9.58 0.29 -3.54
CA GLY A 46 9.56 0.32 -2.09
C GLY A 46 10.37 -0.81 -1.45
N THR A 47 10.30 -2.03 -1.99
CA THR A 47 11.11 -3.16 -1.48
C THR A 47 12.61 -2.97 -1.71
N LEU A 48 12.99 -2.33 -2.83
CA LEU A 48 14.38 -1.98 -3.14
C LEU A 48 14.88 -0.83 -2.27
N ALA A 49 14.05 0.19 -2.04
CA ALA A 49 14.37 1.32 -1.16
C ALA A 49 14.55 0.88 0.30
N GLY A 50 13.90 -0.22 0.71
CA GLY A 50 14.11 -0.81 2.02
C GLY A 50 15.44 -1.56 2.20
N LEU A 51 16.29 -1.66 1.16
CA LEU A 51 17.62 -2.24 1.29
C LEU A 51 18.59 -1.23 1.94
N PRO A 52 19.61 -1.69 2.69
CA PRO A 52 20.63 -0.80 3.21
C PRO A 52 21.32 -0.03 2.08
N HIS A 53 21.14 1.28 2.05
CA HIS A 53 21.81 2.19 1.12
C HIS A 53 22.23 3.48 1.83
N ALA A 54 23.20 4.19 1.26
CA ALA A 54 23.55 5.53 1.74
C ALA A 54 22.37 6.48 1.50
N PRO A 55 22.07 7.42 2.41
CA PRO A 55 20.98 8.37 2.21
C PRO A 55 21.25 9.22 0.97
N THR A 56 20.24 9.36 0.12
CA THR A 56 20.35 10.10 -1.15
C THR A 56 19.24 11.13 -1.30
N ALA A 57 19.44 12.11 -2.19
CA ALA A 57 18.44 13.12 -2.48
C ALA A 57 17.15 12.56 -3.10
N ILE A 58 17.17 11.32 -3.60
CA ILE A 58 16.00 10.65 -4.18
C ILE A 58 15.17 9.86 -3.15
N ASP A 59 15.64 9.72 -1.91
CA ASP A 59 14.93 8.94 -0.88
C ASP A 59 13.49 9.42 -0.64
N PRO A 60 13.17 10.73 -0.61
CA PRO A 60 11.78 11.17 -0.47
C PRO A 60 10.91 10.75 -1.66
N LEU A 61 11.48 10.65 -2.86
CA LEU A 61 10.77 10.18 -4.05
C LEU A 61 10.55 8.66 -3.99
N LEU A 62 11.52 7.91 -3.47
CA LEU A 62 11.39 6.47 -3.24
C LEU A 62 10.31 6.16 -2.19
N ASP A 63 10.30 6.90 -1.09
CA ASP A 63 9.26 6.82 -0.05
C ASP A 63 7.88 7.16 -0.59
N LEU A 64 7.80 8.21 -1.43
CA LEU A 64 6.55 8.61 -2.07
C LEU A 64 6.04 7.52 -3.01
N SER A 65 6.94 6.91 -3.79
CA SER A 65 6.62 5.78 -4.67
C SER A 65 6.13 4.58 -3.87
N ALA A 66 6.80 4.24 -2.77
CA ALA A 66 6.38 3.17 -1.88
C ALA A 66 5.00 3.46 -1.26
N SER A 67 4.78 4.70 -0.82
CA SER A 67 3.52 5.16 -0.22
C SER A 67 2.35 5.14 -1.21
N ALA A 68 2.62 5.27 -2.51
CA ALA A 68 1.61 5.18 -3.56
C ALA A 68 0.97 3.78 -3.66
N ALA A 69 1.61 2.73 -3.14
CA ALA A 69 1.09 1.37 -3.18
C ALA A 69 -0.29 1.25 -2.51
N ILE A 70 -0.54 1.92 -1.38
CA ILE A 70 -1.82 1.84 -0.66
C ILE A 70 -2.99 2.42 -1.47
N PRO A 71 -2.96 3.67 -1.95
CA PRO A 71 -4.05 4.21 -2.75
C PRO A 71 -4.15 3.52 -4.11
N LEU A 72 -3.05 3.07 -4.72
CA LEU A 72 -3.08 2.28 -5.95
C LEU A 72 -3.74 0.92 -5.74
N PHE A 73 -3.51 0.26 -4.61
CA PHE A 73 -4.21 -0.98 -4.24
C PHE A 73 -5.72 -0.75 -4.12
N TRP A 74 -6.14 0.35 -3.51
CA TRP A 74 -7.55 0.69 -3.41
C TRP A 74 -8.19 0.97 -4.77
N LEU A 75 -7.54 1.76 -5.62
CA LEU A 75 -8.00 2.03 -6.99
C LEU A 75 -8.04 0.76 -7.84
N PHE A 76 -7.03 -0.09 -7.69
CA PHE A 76 -6.98 -1.42 -8.29
C PHE A 76 -8.18 -2.25 -7.85
N ALA A 77 -8.42 -2.41 -6.56
CA ALA A 77 -9.53 -3.20 -6.03
C ALA A 77 -10.88 -2.69 -6.54
N ARG A 78 -11.07 -1.36 -6.59
CA ARG A 78 -12.27 -0.74 -7.16
C ARG A 78 -12.45 -1.08 -8.63
N ALA A 79 -11.43 -0.87 -9.45
CA ALA A 79 -11.51 -1.20 -10.87
C ALA A 79 -11.69 -2.72 -11.12
N TRP A 80 -11.18 -3.55 -10.21
CA TRP A 80 -11.14 -5.01 -10.39
C TRP A 80 -12.45 -5.70 -10.00
N PHE A 81 -13.25 -5.11 -9.11
CA PHE A 81 -14.56 -5.62 -8.69
C PHE A 81 -15.73 -4.81 -9.23
N ASP A 82 -15.58 -3.52 -9.53
CA ASP A 82 -16.64 -2.72 -10.13
C ASP A 82 -16.34 -2.51 -11.62
N ASP A 83 -16.99 -3.30 -12.49
CA ASP A 83 -16.82 -3.24 -13.94
C ASP A 83 -17.28 -1.88 -14.54
N ALA A 84 -18.15 -1.15 -13.84
CA ALA A 84 -18.60 0.19 -14.23
C ALA A 84 -17.67 1.30 -13.70
N PHE A 85 -16.63 0.94 -12.96
CA PHE A 85 -15.74 1.90 -12.34
C PHE A 85 -15.01 2.74 -13.39
N ARG A 86 -15.26 4.04 -13.33
CA ARG A 86 -14.45 5.07 -13.98
C ARG A 86 -13.84 5.94 -12.88
N PRO A 87 -12.52 6.19 -12.89
CA PRO A 87 -11.88 7.00 -11.87
C PRO A 87 -12.51 8.40 -11.90
N LYS A 88 -13.28 8.74 -10.86
CA LYS A 88 -13.85 10.07 -10.73
C LYS A 88 -12.77 11.01 -10.21
N PRO A 89 -12.86 12.32 -10.48
CA PRO A 89 -11.93 13.31 -9.91
C PRO A 89 -11.82 13.20 -8.39
N VAL A 90 -12.90 12.84 -7.70
CA VAL A 90 -12.94 12.60 -6.26
C VAL A 90 -12.01 11.45 -5.83
N ASP A 91 -11.97 10.36 -6.60
CA ASP A 91 -11.14 9.19 -6.27
C ASP A 91 -9.65 9.53 -6.43
N MET A 92 -9.32 10.29 -7.47
CA MET A 92 -7.97 10.81 -7.68
C MET A 92 -7.58 11.84 -6.63
N ALA A 93 -8.51 12.72 -6.23
CA ALA A 93 -8.29 13.67 -5.16
C ALA A 93 -8.00 12.96 -3.84
N LEU A 94 -8.77 11.93 -3.48
CA LEU A 94 -8.53 11.14 -2.27
C LEU A 94 -7.16 10.46 -2.29
N ALA A 95 -6.78 9.84 -3.40
CA ALA A 95 -5.46 9.24 -3.56
C ALA A 95 -4.33 10.29 -3.47
N ALA A 96 -4.51 11.46 -4.10
CA ALA A 96 -3.54 12.55 -4.07
C ALA A 96 -3.43 13.19 -2.68
N THR A 97 -4.54 13.39 -1.97
CA THR A 97 -4.55 13.89 -0.59
C THR A 97 -3.84 12.92 0.34
N PHE A 98 -4.07 11.62 0.20
CA PHE A 98 -3.33 10.61 0.95
C PHE A 98 -1.83 10.68 0.68
N LEU A 99 -1.43 10.73 -0.60
CA LEU A 99 -0.03 10.84 -0.99
C LEU A 99 0.64 12.12 -0.47
N GLY A 100 -0.07 13.25 -0.52
CA GLY A 100 0.38 14.52 0.05
C GLY A 100 0.55 14.42 1.56
N GLY A 101 -0.36 13.76 2.26
CA GLY A 101 -0.28 13.48 3.69
C GLY A 101 0.92 12.61 4.04
N THR A 102 1.14 11.50 3.33
CA THR A 102 2.32 10.62 3.53
C THR A 102 3.63 11.35 3.25
N LEU A 103 3.67 12.18 2.20
CA LEU A 103 4.86 12.97 1.87
C LEU A 103 5.17 13.96 3.00
N TYR A 104 4.16 14.71 3.45
CA TYR A 104 4.33 15.69 4.51
C TYR A 104 4.73 15.04 5.84
N ALA A 105 4.13 13.90 6.19
CA ALA A 105 4.55 13.06 7.31
C ALA A 105 6.03 12.63 7.20
N GLY A 106 6.44 12.14 6.02
CA GLY A 106 7.83 11.75 5.75
C GLY A 106 8.83 12.92 5.79
N LEU A 107 8.41 14.13 5.43
CA LEU A 107 9.22 15.34 5.56
C LEU A 107 9.34 15.82 7.01
N GLN A 108 8.27 15.70 7.80
CA GLN A 108 8.30 15.99 9.24
C GLN A 108 9.26 15.06 9.98
N GLY A 109 9.22 13.76 9.69
CA GLY A 109 10.15 12.78 10.29
C GLY A 109 11.62 13.05 9.97
N ARG A 110 11.90 13.81 8.91
CA ARG A 110 13.25 14.28 8.52
C ARG A 110 13.61 15.67 9.07
N GLY A 111 12.71 16.33 9.79
CA GLY A 111 12.91 17.70 10.28
C GLY A 111 12.81 18.79 9.21
N LEU A 112 12.25 18.47 8.03
CA LEU A 112 12.14 19.40 6.89
C LEU A 112 10.79 20.12 6.81
N ALA A 113 9.83 19.75 7.65
CA ALA A 113 8.49 20.34 7.72
C ALA A 113 8.08 20.58 9.18
N ALA A 114 7.16 21.53 9.39
CA ALA A 114 6.64 21.84 10.71
C ALA A 114 5.89 20.64 11.31
N PRO A 115 6.11 20.30 12.59
CA PRO A 115 5.45 19.17 13.21
C PRO A 115 3.95 19.42 13.39
N ILE A 116 3.13 18.56 12.79
CA ILE A 116 1.68 18.46 12.96
C ILE A 116 1.40 17.21 13.82
N ARG A 117 1.02 17.44 15.07
CA ARG A 117 0.74 16.37 16.02
C ARG A 117 -0.39 15.48 15.50
N GLY A 118 -0.14 14.17 15.47
CA GLY A 118 -1.13 13.16 15.07
C GLY A 118 -1.29 12.96 13.56
N LEU A 119 -0.52 13.66 12.70
CA LEU A 119 -0.64 13.45 11.25
C LEU A 119 -0.31 12.02 10.85
N ASP A 120 0.74 11.43 11.41
CA ASP A 120 1.16 10.08 11.06
C ASP A 120 0.07 9.05 11.38
N ILE A 121 -0.58 9.21 12.54
CA ILE A 121 -1.73 8.38 12.93
C ILE A 121 -2.88 8.60 11.95
N ALA A 122 -3.18 9.85 11.58
CA ALA A 122 -4.24 10.16 10.62
C ALA A 122 -3.96 9.54 9.24
N VAL A 123 -2.70 9.54 8.79
CA VAL A 123 -2.26 8.89 7.54
C VAL A 123 -2.43 7.37 7.64
N TYR A 124 -2.04 6.74 8.75
CA TYR A 124 -2.24 5.30 8.94
C TYR A 124 -3.73 4.93 8.97
N LEU A 125 -4.57 5.72 9.64
CA LEU A 125 -6.02 5.52 9.65
C LEU A 125 -6.63 5.69 8.26
N ALA A 126 -6.16 6.66 7.47
CA ALA A 126 -6.60 6.84 6.09
C ALA A 126 -6.22 5.64 5.20
N GLY A 127 -4.99 5.11 5.37
CA GLY A 127 -4.55 3.90 4.66
C GLY A 127 -5.37 2.66 5.06
N MET A 128 -5.70 2.55 6.35
CA MET A 128 -6.57 1.51 6.88
C MET A 128 -7.98 1.61 6.29
N ALA A 129 -8.54 2.82 6.16
CA ALA A 129 -9.84 3.04 5.55
C ALA A 129 -9.88 2.58 4.07
N PHE A 130 -8.81 2.84 3.31
CA PHE A 130 -8.67 2.33 1.94
C PHE A 130 -8.67 0.80 1.89
N ALA A 131 -7.89 0.15 2.77
CA ALA A 131 -7.85 -1.30 2.86
C ALA A 131 -9.21 -1.89 3.27
N ILE A 132 -9.87 -1.34 4.30
CA ILE A 132 -11.21 -1.77 4.74
C ILE A 132 -12.23 -1.63 3.61
N HIS A 133 -12.20 -0.52 2.88
CA HIS A 133 -13.11 -0.31 1.75
C HIS A 133 -12.87 -1.32 0.63
N ALA A 134 -11.61 -1.67 0.35
CA ALA A 134 -11.28 -2.73 -0.61
C ALA A 134 -11.82 -4.09 -0.15
N GLN A 135 -11.73 -4.42 1.15
CA GLN A 135 -12.30 -5.64 1.71
C GLN A 135 -13.82 -5.66 1.63
N TRP A 136 -14.46 -4.54 1.94
CA TRP A 136 -15.92 -4.41 1.82
C TRP A 136 -16.38 -4.66 0.37
N LEU A 137 -15.64 -4.15 -0.61
CA LEU A 137 -15.94 -4.38 -2.02
C LEU A 137 -15.79 -5.86 -2.40
N ALA A 138 -14.71 -6.51 -1.94
CA ALA A 138 -14.50 -7.94 -2.14
C ALA A 138 -15.62 -8.79 -1.50
N TRP A 139 -16.08 -8.41 -0.30
CA TRP A 139 -17.21 -9.07 0.37
C TRP A 139 -18.51 -8.88 -0.40
N ARG A 140 -18.84 -7.65 -0.79
CA ARG A 140 -20.09 -7.31 -1.48
C ARG A 140 -20.25 -8.10 -2.78
N ASN A 141 -19.16 -8.26 -3.52
CA ASN A 141 -19.16 -9.01 -4.78
C ASN A 141 -19.05 -10.54 -4.63
N ARG A 142 -19.05 -11.09 -3.39
CA ARG A 142 -18.94 -12.55 -3.18
C ARG A 142 -20.23 -13.32 -3.52
N GLN A 143 -21.38 -12.66 -3.54
CA GLN A 143 -22.69 -13.35 -3.52
C GLN A 143 -23.10 -14.00 -4.84
N GLY A 144 -22.44 -13.68 -5.96
CA GLY A 144 -22.80 -14.24 -7.27
C GLY A 144 -21.94 -15.41 -7.74
N ASP A 145 -20.82 -15.72 -7.09
CA ASP A 145 -19.71 -16.33 -7.84
C ASP A 145 -18.66 -17.08 -7.01
N LEU A 146 -19.08 -18.21 -6.42
CA LEU A 146 -18.16 -19.17 -5.81
C LEU A 146 -17.77 -20.30 -6.77
N VAL A 147 -18.13 -20.21 -8.07
CA VAL A 147 -18.01 -21.34 -9.02
C VAL A 147 -16.99 -21.07 -10.13
N GLU A 148 -16.70 -19.82 -10.54
CA GLU A 148 -15.61 -19.58 -11.49
C GLU A 148 -14.22 -19.47 -10.80
N PRO A 149 -13.25 -20.36 -11.11
CA PRO A 149 -11.91 -20.35 -10.51
C PRO A 149 -11.17 -19.01 -10.66
N ARG A 150 -11.45 -18.28 -11.75
CA ARG A 150 -10.83 -16.98 -12.04
C ARG A 150 -11.27 -15.92 -11.05
N ARG A 151 -12.52 -15.92 -10.57
CA ARG A 151 -13.06 -14.89 -9.67
C ARG A 151 -12.70 -15.17 -8.22
N GLN A 152 -12.63 -16.44 -7.83
CA GLN A 152 -12.10 -16.84 -6.53
C GLN A 152 -10.66 -16.34 -6.33
N ALA A 153 -9.79 -16.45 -7.35
CA ALA A 153 -8.42 -15.95 -7.29
C ALA A 153 -8.34 -14.43 -7.07
N ARG A 154 -9.26 -13.65 -7.68
CA ARG A 154 -9.36 -12.19 -7.48
C ARG A 154 -9.65 -11.84 -6.03
N THR A 155 -10.64 -12.50 -5.46
CA THR A 155 -11.07 -12.30 -4.07
C THR A 155 -9.97 -12.68 -3.10
N VAL A 156 -9.35 -13.86 -3.27
CA VAL A 156 -8.25 -14.29 -2.41
C VAL A 156 -7.08 -13.30 -2.46
N PHE A 157 -6.72 -12.81 -3.65
CA PHE A 157 -5.64 -11.83 -3.79
C PHE A 157 -5.93 -10.52 -3.04
N VAL A 158 -7.09 -9.90 -3.29
CA VAL A 158 -7.42 -8.61 -2.67
C VAL A 158 -7.61 -8.77 -1.16
N VAL A 159 -8.22 -9.86 -0.70
CA VAL A 159 -8.37 -10.14 0.73
C VAL A 159 -7.02 -10.29 1.41
N SER A 160 -6.11 -11.09 0.84
CA SER A 160 -4.77 -11.29 1.41
C SER A 160 -3.97 -9.99 1.47
N VAL A 161 -3.91 -9.22 0.38
CA VAL A 161 -3.18 -7.95 0.34
C VAL A 161 -3.80 -6.93 1.30
N GLY A 162 -5.13 -6.85 1.34
CA GLY A 162 -5.85 -5.97 2.27
C GLY A 162 -5.55 -6.31 3.73
N LEU A 163 -5.52 -7.60 4.09
CA LEU A 163 -5.16 -8.03 5.45
C LEU A 163 -3.69 -7.70 5.80
N ILE A 164 -2.77 -7.87 4.85
CA ILE A 164 -1.36 -7.49 5.05
C ILE A 164 -1.23 -5.99 5.31
N ILE A 165 -1.93 -5.14 4.55
CA ILE A 165 -1.93 -3.69 4.75
C ILE A 165 -2.49 -3.34 6.14
N LEU A 166 -3.63 -3.93 6.53
CA LEU A 166 -4.23 -3.71 7.84
C LEU A 166 -3.31 -4.12 8.98
N TRP A 167 -2.64 -5.27 8.84
CA TRP A 167 -1.66 -5.75 9.80
C TRP A 167 -0.50 -4.76 9.94
N LEU A 168 0.09 -4.35 8.82
CA LEU A 168 1.27 -3.47 8.80
C LEU A 168 0.93 -2.09 9.40
N LEU A 169 -0.15 -1.46 8.96
CA LEU A 169 -0.57 -0.16 9.51
C LEU A 169 -1.01 -0.28 10.98
N GLY A 170 -1.68 -1.38 11.34
CA GLY A 170 -2.08 -1.65 12.71
C GLY A 170 -0.87 -1.82 13.64
N SER A 171 0.15 -2.55 13.22
CA SER A 171 1.38 -2.73 14.01
C SER A 171 2.13 -1.42 14.21
N GLU A 172 2.14 -0.53 13.21
CA GLU A 172 2.74 0.80 13.34
C GLU A 172 1.98 1.66 14.36
N ILE A 173 0.64 1.70 14.29
CA ILE A 173 -0.17 2.45 15.26
C ILE A 173 0.06 1.93 16.69
N VAL A 174 0.05 0.61 16.87
CA VAL A 174 0.29 0.00 18.19
C VAL A 174 1.69 0.31 18.70
N GLY A 175 2.71 0.20 17.85
CA GLY A 175 4.10 0.51 18.21
C GLY A 175 4.26 1.95 18.69
N ARG A 176 3.64 2.91 18.01
CA ARG A 176 3.69 4.31 18.44
C ARG A 176 2.94 4.58 19.73
N ALA A 177 1.78 3.94 19.92
CA ALA A 177 1.04 4.06 21.17
C ALA A 177 1.84 3.52 22.36
N THR A 178 2.60 2.43 22.17
CA THR A 178 3.49 1.90 23.20
C THR A 178 4.67 2.83 23.51
N ASP A 179 5.27 3.46 22.50
CA ASP A 179 6.37 4.40 22.68
C ASP A 179 5.94 5.65 23.45
N GLU A 180 4.75 6.19 23.17
CA GLU A 180 4.20 7.34 23.90
C GLU A 180 3.93 7.02 25.38
N LEU A 181 3.47 5.80 25.68
CA LEU A 181 3.24 5.34 27.05
C LEU A 181 4.56 5.16 27.81
N ALA A 182 5.58 4.61 27.16
CA ALA A 182 6.91 4.45 27.75
C ALA A 182 7.58 5.80 28.05
N ALA A 183 7.39 6.79 27.19
CA ALA A 183 7.92 8.14 27.39
C ALA A 183 7.26 8.92 28.55
N GLN A 184 6.07 8.50 29.01
CA GLN A 184 5.32 9.16 30.07
C GLN A 184 5.59 8.61 31.47
N GLN A 185 6.38 7.53 31.62
CA GLN A 185 6.81 7.04 32.93
C GLN A 185 8.11 7.74 33.35
N PRO A 186 8.09 8.68 34.31
CA PRO A 186 9.32 9.21 34.89
C PRO A 186 10.00 8.12 35.74
N GLN A 187 11.32 8.00 35.60
CA GLN A 187 12.16 7.24 36.54
C GLN A 187 12.18 7.89 37.92
#